data_AF-A0A814AD97-F1
#
_entry.id   AF-A0A814AD97-F1
#
_cell.length_a   1.000
_cell.length_b   1.000
_cell.length_c   1.000
_cell.angle_alpha   90.00
_cell.angle_beta   90.00
_cell.angle_gamma   90.00
#
_symmetry.space_group_name_H-M   'P 1'
#
loop_
_entity.id
_entity.type
_entity.pdbx_description
1 polymer ?
#
loop_
_entity_poly.entity_id
_entity_poly.type
_entity_poly.pdbx_seq_one_letter_code
_entity_poly.pdbx_strand_id
1 'polypeptide(L)'
;MKIITCLLLFILLIICIESKVAIRTYVVVQNGKANRNKLYGFTILDSKEETALYRLKVSSRDIDTAILVDNPGKNIVANLEDAWKNRKANVTFSIYDYKLNKWTDGSIQKKLRFLSTDYTVKYNDEQFIAKRKSLPKRIEVYHKNQNELLAEWRRRTKPLLSKRAKYDVKIYSNKVPDAIYFFLLLMMHQ
;
A
#
# COMPACT_ATOMS: atom_id res chain seq x y z
N MET A 1 45.08 5.30 -17.49
CA MET A 1 44.37 4.35 -16.58
C MET A 1 43.71 5.00 -15.35
N LYS A 2 44.29 6.02 -14.70
CA LYS A 2 43.74 6.62 -13.45
C LYS A 2 42.40 7.36 -13.59
N ILE A 3 42.12 7.97 -14.75
CA ILE A 3 40.90 8.77 -14.99
C ILE A 3 39.65 7.87 -15.05
N ILE A 4 39.77 6.68 -15.66
CA ILE A 4 38.66 5.73 -15.81
C ILE A 4 38.23 5.18 -14.43
N THR A 5 39.19 4.94 -13.54
CA THR A 5 38.92 4.44 -12.18
C THR A 5 38.18 5.48 -11.32
N CYS A 6 38.55 6.76 -11.41
CA CYS A 6 37.83 7.85 -10.73
C CYS A 6 36.39 8.01 -11.22
N LEU A 7 36.16 7.90 -12.54
CA LEU A 7 34.82 8.05 -13.11
C LEU A 7 33.87 6.93 -12.65
N LEU A 8 34.37 5.69 -12.61
CA LEU A 8 33.60 4.54 -12.14
C LEU A 8 33.24 4.63 -10.65
N LEU A 9 34.16 5.13 -9.82
CA LEU A 9 33.92 5.41 -8.40
C LEU A 9 32.88 6.52 -8.20
N PHE A 10 32.89 7.56 -9.02
CA PHE A 10 31.92 8.65 -8.95
C PHE A 10 30.52 8.18 -9.38
N ILE A 11 30.41 7.35 -10.42
CA ILE A 11 29.15 6.73 -10.85
C ILE A 11 28.61 5.79 -9.76
N LEU A 12 29.46 4.98 -9.14
CA LEU A 12 29.07 4.13 -8.00
C LEU A 12 28.62 4.94 -6.79
N LEU A 13 29.28 6.06 -6.49
CA LEU A 13 28.89 6.99 -5.43
C LEU A 13 27.53 7.62 -5.70
N ILE A 14 27.28 8.11 -6.92
CA ILE A 14 25.98 8.68 -7.32
C ILE A 14 24.87 7.64 -7.22
N ILE A 15 25.11 6.41 -7.68
CA ILE A 15 24.12 5.31 -7.61
C ILE A 15 23.83 4.92 -6.15
N CYS A 16 24.81 4.96 -5.25
CA CYS A 16 24.60 4.68 -3.83
C CYS A 16 23.80 5.78 -3.09
N ILE A 17 23.97 7.05 -3.48
CA ILE A 17 23.33 8.20 -2.80
C ILE A 17 21.82 8.26 -3.04
N GLU A 18 21.32 7.72 -4.15
CA GLU A 18 19.88 7.77 -4.47
C GLU A 18 19.05 6.61 -3.88
N SER A 19 19.67 5.65 -3.20
CA SER A 19 18.90 4.55 -2.59
C SER A 19 18.21 5.02 -1.30
N LYS A 20 16.95 5.44 -1.40
CA LYS A 20 16.12 5.72 -0.21
C LYS A 20 16.00 4.44 0.63
N VAL A 21 16.46 4.52 1.88
CA VAL A 21 16.28 3.46 2.87
C VAL A 21 14.81 3.44 3.32
N ALA A 22 14.19 2.27 3.30
CA ALA A 22 12.83 2.10 3.79
C ALA A 22 12.80 2.22 5.32
N ILE A 23 11.92 3.06 5.85
CA ILE A 23 11.73 3.26 7.28
C ILE A 23 10.93 2.10 7.88
N ARG A 24 9.95 1.59 7.12
CA ARG A 24 9.14 0.42 7.50
C ARG A 24 9.03 -0.54 6.33
N THR A 25 9.03 -1.83 6.66
CA THR A 25 8.93 -2.90 5.66
C THR A 25 7.98 -3.98 6.15
N TYR A 26 7.14 -4.49 5.24
CA TYR A 26 6.13 -5.50 5.53
C TYR A 26 6.06 -6.54 4.43
N VAL A 27 5.54 -7.72 4.79
CA VAL A 27 5.08 -8.70 3.81
C VAL A 27 3.57 -8.82 3.90
N VAL A 28 2.88 -8.52 2.80
CA VAL A 28 1.42 -8.62 2.74
C VAL A 28 1.01 -9.88 2.00
N VAL A 29 0.27 -10.75 2.69
CA VAL A 29 -0.20 -12.03 2.17
C VAL A 29 -1.70 -11.99 1.94
N GLN A 30 -2.13 -12.29 0.71
CA GLN A 30 -3.55 -12.38 0.38
C GLN A 30 -4.20 -13.57 1.09
N ASN A 31 -5.29 -13.32 1.83
CA ASN A 31 -6.06 -14.37 2.48
C ASN A 31 -7.07 -14.96 1.48
N GLY A 32 -6.78 -16.18 0.98
CA GLY A 32 -7.66 -16.90 0.06
C GLY A 32 -7.21 -16.89 -1.41
N LYS A 33 -7.98 -17.54 -2.28
CA LYS A 33 -7.74 -17.56 -3.73
C LYS A 33 -8.43 -16.35 -4.38
N ALA A 34 -7.74 -15.69 -5.32
CA ALA A 34 -8.34 -14.62 -6.12
C ALA A 34 -9.51 -15.15 -6.95
N ASN A 35 -10.72 -14.75 -6.59
CA ASN A 35 -11.99 -14.94 -7.30
C ASN A 35 -12.52 -13.55 -7.70
N ARG A 36 -13.04 -13.39 -8.92
CA ARG A 36 -13.26 -12.06 -9.53
C ARG A 36 -14.34 -11.21 -8.85
N ASN A 37 -15.15 -11.79 -7.96
CA ASN A 37 -16.34 -11.13 -7.42
C ASN A 37 -16.33 -11.00 -5.88
N LYS A 38 -15.18 -11.19 -5.23
CA LYS A 38 -15.08 -11.01 -3.77
C LYS A 38 -13.82 -10.23 -3.43
N LEU A 39 -13.95 -9.29 -2.50
CA LEU A 39 -12.81 -8.69 -1.85
C LEU A 39 -12.10 -9.71 -0.96
N TYR A 40 -10.78 -9.62 -0.88
CA TYR A 40 -9.95 -10.49 -0.05
C TYR A 40 -9.38 -9.71 1.11
N GLY A 41 -9.41 -10.33 2.29
CA GLY A 41 -8.59 -9.86 3.40
C GLY A 41 -7.10 -10.07 3.12
N PHE A 42 -6.27 -9.39 3.91
CA PHE A 42 -4.83 -9.59 3.91
C PHE A 42 -4.33 -9.84 5.32
N THR A 43 -3.24 -10.60 5.42
CA THR A 43 -2.42 -10.66 6.63
C THR A 43 -1.16 -9.86 6.37
N ILE A 44 -0.87 -8.89 7.23
CA ILE A 44 0.30 -8.04 7.16
C ILE A 44 1.29 -8.56 8.19
N LEU A 45 2.40 -9.09 7.69
CA LEU A 45 3.49 -9.61 8.49
C LEU A 45 4.61 -8.58 8.59
N ASP A 46 5.47 -8.75 9.58
CA ASP A 46 6.79 -8.12 9.59
C ASP A 46 7.61 -8.54 8.35
N SER A 47 8.76 -7.89 8.15
CA SER A 47 9.62 -8.13 6.99
C SER A 47 10.25 -9.52 6.96
N LYS A 48 10.34 -10.18 8.12
CA LYS A 48 10.87 -11.55 8.28
C LYS A 48 9.81 -12.64 8.11
N GLU A 49 8.53 -12.26 8.02
CA GLU A 49 7.38 -13.17 7.99
C GLU A 49 7.21 -14.02 9.26
N GLU A 50 7.77 -13.57 10.38
CA GLU A 50 7.73 -14.27 11.67
C GLU A 50 6.47 -13.89 12.46
N THR A 51 6.10 -12.60 12.41
CA THR A 51 5.00 -12.07 13.22
C THR A 51 3.93 -11.41 12.36
N ALA A 52 2.66 -11.76 12.60
CA ALA A 52 1.54 -11.02 12.05
C ALA A 52 1.28 -9.75 12.87
N LEU A 53 1.41 -8.59 12.22
CA LEU A 53 1.27 -7.27 12.84
C LEU A 53 -0.14 -6.71 12.67
N TYR A 54 -0.75 -6.95 11.50
CA TYR A 54 -2.12 -6.51 11.23
C TYR A 54 -2.88 -7.56 10.42
N ARG A 55 -4.21 -7.46 10.49
CA ARG A 55 -5.13 -8.21 9.63
C ARG A 55 -6.15 -7.28 9.01
N LEU A 56 -6.13 -7.20 7.68
CA LEU A 56 -7.19 -6.56 6.93
C LEU A 56 -8.30 -7.58 6.70
N LYS A 57 -9.47 -7.34 7.30
CA LYS A 57 -10.67 -8.16 7.11
C LYS A 57 -11.62 -7.42 6.19
N VAL A 58 -12.31 -8.15 5.31
CA VAL A 58 -13.30 -7.56 4.41
C VAL A 58 -14.63 -8.29 4.59
N SER A 59 -15.71 -7.53 4.63
CA SER A 59 -17.08 -8.00 4.67
C SER A 59 -17.80 -7.53 3.41
N SER A 60 -18.38 -8.46 2.65
CA SER A 60 -19.06 -8.18 1.39
C SER A 60 -20.60 -8.25 1.54
N ARG A 61 -21.15 -7.40 2.40
CA ARG A 61 -22.62 -7.16 2.51
C ARG A 61 -23.00 -5.96 1.63
N ASP A 62 -24.22 -5.41 1.76
CA ASP A 62 -24.75 -4.36 0.87
C ASP A 62 -23.84 -3.13 0.69
N ILE A 63 -22.98 -2.86 1.67
CA ILE A 63 -21.83 -1.96 1.63
C ILE A 63 -20.61 -2.86 1.88
N ASP A 64 -19.66 -2.96 0.94
CA ASP A 64 -18.44 -3.70 1.28
C ASP A 64 -17.60 -2.84 2.22
N THR A 65 -17.17 -3.43 3.33
CA THR A 65 -16.42 -2.76 4.37
C THR A 65 -15.13 -3.52 4.60
N ALA A 66 -14.03 -2.79 4.72
CA ALA A 66 -12.75 -3.36 5.13
C ALA A 66 -12.30 -2.74 6.45
N ILE A 67 -11.93 -3.59 7.40
CA ILE A 67 -11.42 -3.16 8.70
C ILE A 67 -9.99 -3.64 8.85
N LEU A 68 -9.11 -2.75 9.31
CA LEU A 68 -7.75 -3.08 9.69
C LEU A 68 -7.72 -3.30 11.20
N VAL A 69 -7.22 -4.46 11.60
CA VAL A 69 -7.15 -4.88 12.99
C VAL A 69 -5.69 -5.06 13.36
N ASP A 70 -5.26 -4.52 14.50
CA ASP A 70 -3.93 -4.80 15.06
C ASP A 70 -3.84 -6.25 15.56
N ASN A 71 -2.63 -6.78 15.62
CA ASN A 71 -2.38 -8.12 16.16
C ASN A 71 -1.15 -8.06 17.09
N PRO A 72 -1.22 -8.65 18.30
CA PRO A 72 -2.29 -9.50 18.84
C PRO A 72 -3.48 -8.75 19.48
N GLY A 73 -3.44 -7.42 19.57
CA GLY A 73 -4.42 -6.60 20.31
C GLY A 73 -5.88 -6.77 19.87
N LYS A 74 -6.13 -7.14 18.60
CA LYS A 74 -7.45 -7.25 17.99
C LYS A 74 -8.28 -5.96 17.98
N ASN A 75 -7.65 -4.81 18.23
CA ASN A 75 -8.27 -3.50 18.14
C ASN A 75 -8.45 -3.11 16.67
N ILE A 76 -9.58 -2.46 16.37
CA ILE A 76 -9.79 -1.87 15.06
C ILE A 76 -9.01 -0.55 15.01
N VAL A 77 -8.04 -0.46 14.10
CA VAL A 77 -7.17 0.71 13.92
C VAL A 77 -7.61 1.59 12.76
N ALA A 78 -8.34 1.04 11.79
CA ALA A 78 -8.85 1.77 10.65
C ALA A 78 -10.03 1.04 9.99
N ASN A 79 -10.94 1.81 9.39
CA ASN A 79 -12.08 1.33 8.63
C ASN A 79 -12.09 1.95 7.23
N LEU A 80 -12.56 1.20 6.24
CA LEU A 80 -12.74 1.59 4.85
C LEU A 80 -14.15 1.18 4.44
N GLU A 81 -14.92 2.14 3.95
CA GLU A 81 -16.33 1.95 3.60
C GLU A 81 -16.56 2.41 2.16
N ASP A 82 -17.31 1.62 1.39
CA ASP A 82 -17.72 2.01 0.03
C ASP A 82 -18.98 1.27 -0.44
N ALA A 83 -19.69 1.91 -1.36
CA ALA A 83 -20.65 1.30 -2.26
C ALA A 83 -19.94 0.84 -3.54
N TRP A 84 -19.11 -0.21 -3.43
CA TRP A 84 -18.22 -0.71 -4.49
C TRP A 84 -18.92 -1.17 -5.78
N LYS A 85 -20.26 -1.22 -5.80
CA LYS A 85 -21.08 -1.56 -6.97
C LYS A 85 -21.04 -0.48 -8.07
N ASN A 86 -20.58 0.73 -7.77
CA ASN A 86 -20.52 1.83 -8.75
C ASN A 86 -19.12 2.02 -9.34
N ARG A 87 -19.02 2.07 -10.68
CA ARG A 87 -17.76 2.17 -11.47
C ARG A 87 -16.88 3.39 -11.14
N LYS A 88 -17.35 4.32 -10.31
CA LYS A 88 -16.61 5.45 -9.73
C LYS A 88 -16.36 5.15 -8.25
N ALA A 89 -15.39 4.29 -7.94
CA ALA A 89 -15.04 3.94 -6.57
C ALA A 89 -14.41 5.16 -5.87
N ASN A 90 -15.25 5.92 -5.17
CA ASN A 90 -14.86 6.92 -4.20
C ASN A 90 -15.14 6.30 -2.83
N VAL A 91 -14.08 5.89 -2.14
CA VAL A 91 -14.21 5.23 -0.85
C VAL A 91 -13.84 6.22 0.24
N THR A 92 -14.53 6.15 1.37
CA THR A 92 -14.17 6.88 2.57
C THR A 92 -13.48 5.93 3.54
N PHE A 93 -12.56 6.46 4.32
CA PHE A 93 -11.92 5.68 5.37
C PHE A 93 -11.75 6.54 6.62
N SER A 94 -11.68 5.88 7.76
CA SER A 94 -11.41 6.51 9.05
C SER A 94 -10.26 5.76 9.72
N ILE A 95 -9.30 6.50 10.28
CA ILE A 95 -8.15 5.94 10.99
C ILE A 95 -8.18 6.43 12.43
N TYR A 96 -7.99 5.51 13.37
CA TYR A 96 -7.96 5.83 14.79
C TYR A 96 -6.59 6.39 15.18
N ASP A 97 -6.58 7.61 15.72
CA ASP A 97 -5.41 8.22 16.33
C ASP A 97 -5.43 7.95 17.83
N TYR A 98 -4.58 7.05 18.30
CA TYR A 98 -4.44 6.70 19.71
C TYR A 98 -3.92 7.85 20.58
N LYS A 99 -3.12 8.77 20.02
CA LYS A 99 -2.57 9.90 20.79
C LYS A 99 -3.64 10.94 21.08
N LEU A 100 -4.51 11.15 20.10
CA LEU A 100 -5.59 12.15 20.16
C LEU A 100 -6.94 11.55 20.57
N ASN A 101 -7.00 10.22 20.73
CA ASN A 101 -8.20 9.46 21.05
C ASN A 101 -9.39 9.80 20.14
N LYS A 102 -9.13 9.92 18.83
CA LYS A 102 -10.12 10.35 17.84
C LYS A 102 -9.98 9.64 16.50
N TRP A 103 -11.07 9.57 15.76
CA TRP A 103 -11.07 9.11 14.37
C TRP A 103 -10.75 10.28 13.44
N THR A 104 -9.91 10.03 12.44
CA THR A 104 -9.58 10.99 11.38
C THR A 104 -9.99 10.41 10.04
N ASP A 105 -10.81 11.16 9.31
CA ASP A 105 -11.37 10.71 8.04
C ASP A 105 -10.48 11.06 6.85
N GLY A 106 -10.62 10.27 5.81
CA GLY A 106 -10.00 10.49 4.52
C GLY A 106 -10.81 9.85 3.39
N SER A 107 -10.32 10.02 2.17
CA SER A 107 -10.96 9.44 0.99
C SER A 107 -9.93 8.93 -0.01
N ILE A 108 -10.29 7.88 -0.74
CA ILE A 108 -9.53 7.37 -1.88
C ILE A 108 -10.43 7.42 -3.11
N GLN A 109 -9.99 8.17 -4.12
CA GLN A 109 -10.69 8.31 -5.39
C GLN A 109 -9.96 7.53 -6.48
N LYS A 110 -10.65 6.57 -7.10
CA LYS A 110 -10.15 5.86 -8.28
C LYS A 110 -10.32 6.74 -9.53
N LYS A 111 -9.22 7.00 -10.23
CA LYS A 111 -9.19 7.68 -11.53
C LYS A 111 -8.79 6.70 -12.62
N LEU A 112 -9.77 6.29 -13.41
CA LEU A 112 -9.55 5.48 -14.61
C LEU A 112 -8.97 6.37 -15.72
N ARG A 113 -7.80 5.99 -16.24
CA ARG A 113 -7.24 6.50 -17.49
C ARG A 113 -7.22 5.38 -18.52
N PHE A 114 -7.07 5.73 -19.80
CA PHE A 114 -7.17 4.79 -20.92
C PHE A 114 -6.28 3.53 -20.78
N LEU A 115 -5.08 3.67 -20.20
CA LEU A 115 -4.13 2.56 -19.99
C LEU A 115 -3.63 2.43 -18.54
N SER A 116 -4.14 3.23 -17.60
CA SER A 116 -3.71 3.19 -16.21
C SER A 116 -4.86 3.42 -15.25
N THR A 117 -4.74 2.87 -14.05
CA THR A 117 -5.61 3.20 -12.93
C THR A 117 -4.77 3.88 -11.87
N ASP A 118 -5.08 5.14 -11.60
CA ASP A 118 -4.46 5.90 -10.54
C ASP A 118 -5.44 6.03 -9.38
N TYR A 119 -4.93 6.11 -8.16
CA TYR A 119 -5.75 6.37 -6.97
C TYR A 119 -5.25 7.66 -6.33
N THR A 120 -6.16 8.60 -6.07
CA THR A 120 -5.84 9.82 -5.32
C THR A 120 -6.34 9.65 -3.90
N VAL A 121 -5.45 9.79 -2.93
CA VAL A 121 -5.80 9.77 -1.50
C VAL A 121 -5.82 11.20 -0.99
N LYS A 122 -6.86 11.55 -0.24
CA LYS A 122 -6.92 12.75 0.59
C LYS A 122 -6.98 12.32 2.05
N TYR A 123 -6.07 12.82 2.86
CA TYR A 123 -6.03 12.57 4.31
C TYR A 123 -5.43 13.79 4.99
N ASN A 124 -6.16 14.40 5.91
CA ASN A 124 -5.89 15.77 6.36
C ASN A 124 -5.78 16.73 5.15
N ASP A 125 -4.90 17.72 5.25
CA ASP A 125 -4.61 18.69 4.19
C ASP A 125 -3.67 18.14 3.08
N GLU A 126 -3.34 16.86 3.14
CA GLU A 126 -2.38 16.24 2.24
C GLU A 126 -3.04 15.41 1.13
N GLN A 127 -2.35 15.36 -0.02
CA GLN A 127 -2.78 14.58 -1.18
C GLN A 127 -1.68 13.68 -1.71
N PHE A 128 -2.06 12.43 -1.98
CA PHE A 128 -1.16 11.39 -2.45
C PHE A 128 -1.71 10.72 -3.70
N ILE A 129 -0.82 10.23 -4.56
CA ILE A 129 -1.20 9.51 -5.77
C ILE A 129 -0.54 8.15 -5.74
N ALA A 130 -1.34 7.10 -5.79
CA ALA A 130 -0.87 5.74 -5.98
C ALA A 130 -1.02 5.34 -7.46
N LYS A 131 0.10 4.89 -8.06
CA LYS A 131 0.18 4.52 -9.47
C LYS A 131 0.60 3.06 -9.59
N ARG A 132 0.00 2.34 -10.53
CA ARG A 132 0.45 1.01 -10.93
C ARG A 132 1.37 1.11 -12.14
N LYS A 133 2.64 0.71 -11.98
CA LYS A 133 3.57 0.51 -13.10
C LYS A 133 3.42 -0.91 -13.65
N SER A 134 3.39 -1.03 -14.98
CA SER A 134 3.26 -2.31 -15.68
C SER A 134 4.57 -3.10 -15.74
N LEU A 135 5.71 -2.41 -15.85
CA LEU A 135 7.05 -3.00 -15.99
C LEU A 135 8.11 -2.13 -15.26
N PRO A 136 8.74 -2.64 -14.17
CA PRO A 136 8.36 -3.83 -13.41
C PRO A 136 6.96 -3.64 -12.81
N LYS A 137 6.23 -4.75 -12.58
CA LYS A 137 4.92 -4.74 -11.89
C LYS A 137 5.11 -4.27 -10.45
N ARG A 138 4.94 -2.97 -10.24
CA ARG A 138 5.06 -2.30 -8.94
C ARG A 138 3.91 -1.33 -8.75
N ILE A 139 3.59 -1.07 -7.50
CA ILE A 139 2.72 0.02 -7.11
C ILE A 139 3.61 1.02 -6.39
N GLU A 140 3.43 2.31 -6.65
CA GLU A 140 4.18 3.37 -6.00
C GLU A 140 3.21 4.43 -5.50
N VAL A 141 3.42 4.93 -4.28
CA VAL A 141 2.71 6.11 -3.76
C VAL A 141 3.63 7.30 -3.78
N TYR A 142 3.12 8.40 -4.31
CA TYR A 142 3.80 9.67 -4.35
C TYR A 142 3.03 10.73 -3.59
N HIS A 143 3.77 11.64 -2.96
CA HIS A 143 3.23 12.93 -2.56
C HIS A 143 2.87 13.74 -3.80
N LYS A 144 1.62 14.22 -3.92
CA LYS A 144 1.13 14.87 -5.14
C LYS A 144 1.94 16.11 -5.52
N ASN A 145 2.20 16.98 -4.54
CA ASN A 145 2.84 18.28 -4.80
C ASN A 145 4.37 18.24 -4.82
N GLN A 146 4.98 17.23 -4.20
CA GLN A 146 6.44 17.16 -4.01
C GLN A 146 7.09 16.08 -4.89
N ASN A 147 6.28 15.28 -5.59
CA ASN A 147 6.72 14.11 -6.35
C ASN A 147 7.60 13.14 -5.53
N GLU A 148 7.44 13.14 -4.21
CA GLU A 148 8.22 12.35 -3.29
C GLU A 148 7.67 10.92 -3.23
N LEU A 149 8.50 9.90 -3.46
CA LEU A 149 8.11 8.50 -3.24
C LEU A 149 7.92 8.25 -1.74
N LEU A 150 6.72 7.80 -1.38
CA LEU A 150 6.31 7.51 0.01
C LEU A 150 6.28 6.02 0.30
N ALA A 151 5.88 5.20 -0.67
CA ALA A 151 5.88 3.75 -0.52
C ALA A 151 5.98 3.05 -1.88
N GLU A 152 6.53 1.83 -1.89
CA GLU A 152 6.46 0.92 -3.03
C GLU A 152 5.92 -0.45 -2.60
N TRP A 153 5.15 -1.09 -3.49
CA TRP A 153 4.81 -2.50 -3.40
C TRP A 153 5.38 -3.25 -4.58
N ARG A 154 5.99 -4.39 -4.29
CA ARG A 154 6.46 -5.32 -5.29
C ARG A 154 5.79 -6.66 -5.08
N ARG A 155 5.08 -7.15 -6.09
CA ARG A 155 4.56 -8.51 -6.05
C ARG A 155 5.71 -9.51 -6.13
N ARG A 156 5.77 -10.46 -5.19
CA ARG A 156 6.73 -11.56 -5.27
C ARG A 156 6.36 -12.50 -6.42
N THR A 157 7.37 -13.05 -7.08
CA THR A 157 7.19 -14.18 -8.00
C THR A 157 6.59 -15.34 -7.21
N LYS A 158 5.51 -15.93 -7.75
CA LYS A 158 4.84 -17.03 -7.06
C LYS A 158 5.69 -18.28 -7.22
N PRO A 159 6.11 -18.98 -6.14
CA PRO A 159 6.60 -20.34 -6.28
C PRO A 159 5.46 -21.22 -6.82
N LEU A 160 5.78 -22.26 -7.60
CA LEU A 160 4.82 -23.10 -8.33
C LEU A 160 3.64 -23.59 -7.46
N LEU A 161 3.89 -23.83 -6.17
CA LEU A 161 2.92 -24.39 -5.22
C LEU A 161 2.15 -23.33 -4.41
N SER A 162 2.54 -22.05 -4.44
CA SER A 162 1.85 -21.01 -3.70
C SER A 162 0.62 -20.50 -4.45
N LYS A 163 -0.55 -20.81 -3.90
CA LYS A 163 -1.84 -20.32 -4.40
C LYS A 163 -2.10 -18.85 -4.03
N ARG A 164 -1.39 -18.30 -3.03
CA ARG A 164 -1.62 -16.95 -2.48
C ARG A 164 -0.64 -15.94 -3.06
N ALA A 165 -1.12 -14.72 -3.36
CA ALA A 165 -0.24 -13.63 -3.75
C ALA A 165 0.45 -13.04 -2.50
N LYS A 166 1.73 -12.71 -2.64
CA LYS A 166 2.53 -12.01 -1.63
C LYS A 166 3.08 -10.71 -2.23
N TYR A 167 3.15 -9.67 -1.41
CA TYR A 167 3.68 -8.37 -1.77
C TYR A 167 4.70 -7.92 -0.73
N ASP A 168 5.88 -7.52 -1.19
CA ASP A 168 6.83 -6.76 -0.38
C ASP A 168 6.38 -5.31 -0.37
N VAL A 169 6.28 -4.73 0.82
CA VAL A 169 5.89 -3.34 1.01
C VAL A 169 7.05 -2.61 1.67
N LYS A 170 7.44 -1.49 1.09
CA LYS A 170 8.42 -0.58 1.67
C LYS A 170 7.79 0.79 1.80
N ILE A 171 7.93 1.38 2.99
CA ILE A 171 7.45 2.72 3.29
C ILE A 171 8.65 3.58 3.62
N TYR A 172 8.75 4.72 2.96
CA TYR A 172 9.87 5.66 3.02
C TYR A 172 9.51 6.94 3.80
N SER A 173 8.29 7.06 4.32
CA SER A 173 7.81 8.27 4.97
C SER A 173 6.90 7.99 6.17
N ASN A 174 6.89 8.93 7.12
CA ASN A 174 5.97 8.94 8.27
C ASN A 174 4.79 9.90 8.07
N LYS A 175 4.65 10.51 6.89
CA LYS A 175 3.63 11.54 6.62
C LYS A 175 2.20 11.04 6.76
N VAL A 176 1.96 9.75 6.56
CA VAL A 176 0.65 9.14 6.70
C VAL A 176 0.69 7.82 7.47
N PRO A 177 -0.43 7.44 8.12
CA PRO A 177 -0.52 6.16 8.81
C PRO A 177 -0.45 4.98 7.85
N ASP A 178 0.07 3.86 8.34
CA ASP A 178 0.29 2.68 7.50
C ASP A 178 -1.00 2.07 6.93
N ALA A 179 -2.13 2.30 7.62
CA ALA A 179 -3.45 1.85 7.18
C ALA A 179 -3.81 2.31 5.75
N ILE A 180 -3.43 3.54 5.37
CA ILE A 180 -3.67 4.07 4.03
C ILE A 180 -3.01 3.20 2.96
N TYR A 181 -1.78 2.77 3.21
CA TYR A 181 -1.05 1.90 2.28
C TYR A 181 -1.75 0.54 2.14
N PHE A 182 -2.23 -0.05 3.24
CA PHE A 182 -2.92 -1.34 3.17
C PHE A 182 -4.27 -1.25 2.46
N PHE A 183 -5.04 -0.17 2.67
CA PHE A 183 -6.28 0.08 1.92
C PHE A 183 -6.03 0.30 0.44
N LEU A 184 -5.01 1.06 0.06
CA LEU A 184 -4.62 1.23 -1.34
C LEU A 184 -4.31 -0.12 -1.99
N LEU A 185 -3.54 -0.98 -1.32
CA LEU A 185 -3.23 -2.30 -1.85
C LEU A 185 -4.50 -3.14 -2.07
N LEU A 186 -5.46 -3.11 -1.12
CA LEU A 186 -6.76 -3.76 -1.28
C LEU A 186 -7.52 -3.26 -2.51
N MET A 187 -7.66 -1.95 -2.66
CA MET A 187 -8.38 -1.33 -3.78
C MET A 187 -7.75 -1.68 -5.13
N MET A 188 -6.43 -1.79 -5.19
CA MET A 188 -5.74 -2.16 -6.42
C MET A 188 -5.94 -3.63 -6.80
N HIS A 189 -6.39 -4.48 -5.87
CA HIS A 189 -6.66 -5.89 -6.14
C HIS A 189 -8.10 -6.19 -6.60
N GLN A 190 -8.90 -5.15 -6.79
CA GLN A 190 -10.17 -5.18 -7.53
C GLN A 190 -9.94 -5.11 -9.04
#